data_AF-A0A8J1VYP5-F1
#
_entry.id   AF-A0A8J1VYP5-F1
#
_cell.length_a   1.000
_cell.length_b   1.000
_cell.length_c   1.000
_cell.angle_alpha   90.00
_cell.angle_beta   90.00
_cell.angle_gamma   90.00
#
_symmetry.space_group_name_H-M   'P 1'
#
loop_
_entity.id
_entity.type
_entity.pdbx_description
1 polymer ?
#
loop_
_entity_poly.entity_id
_entity_poly.type
_entity_poly.pdbx_seq_one_letter_code
_entity_poly.pdbx_strand_id
1 'polypeptide(L)'
;MTSIRKLVGRLDRKTSKGIMLVGMSVAKKFASSEPIQAIRRQARKVCMLQLQTRLFLSSSASTAESRTGAGSGTLHEKILCIGRAVVTAHKSSNHAGQGHQQVQVPGFLCTATSSFGSPSTCSTIRNRFSATSTVFRPQSRNFSYFPRKDWGYGRRKQVYARKRQSKNARNLQPRYMDKAKQREQVVNSEKGSYIYRFRQRQIRVSLKRLQDYGRLVTNRNLQDGIDFLESMGRPHAEPIIECLRNARENLTVFHGKDPARLVVQTFQCLRGRYVKSIKYKAMNKVGICRHPRNHILVGVREMSLEEFFQKVYVVGKVPTTLTWDMRLALFEGRCGPEMHRHWSPYLTSTSRWLHRKRLKYLDATKQLDFYKLRDEWIARYQGNWLRKTREARSARGLSEIKI
;
A
#
# COMPACT_ATOMS: atom_id res chain seq x y z
N MET A 1 28.70 -30.48 -47.22
CA MET A 1 28.26 -29.56 -46.12
C MET A 1 29.43 -28.67 -45.68
N THR A 2 29.82 -27.73 -46.54
CA THR A 2 31.04 -26.92 -46.40
C THR A 2 30.83 -25.59 -47.12
N SER A 3 30.08 -24.64 -46.52
CA SER A 3 30.06 -23.22 -46.97
C SER A 3 29.21 -22.26 -46.09
N ILE A 4 29.38 -22.25 -44.75
CA ILE A 4 28.74 -21.19 -43.92
C ILE A 4 29.69 -20.57 -42.87
N ARG A 5 30.96 -20.99 -42.75
CA ARG A 5 31.87 -20.51 -41.68
C ARG A 5 32.84 -19.35 -42.01
N LYS A 6 32.75 -18.70 -43.18
CA LYS A 6 33.72 -17.64 -43.57
C LYS A 6 33.20 -16.19 -43.54
N LEU A 7 31.96 -15.92 -43.10
CA LEU A 7 31.36 -14.58 -43.25
C LEU A 7 31.25 -13.71 -41.96
N VAL A 8 31.76 -14.15 -40.81
CA VAL A 8 31.59 -13.40 -39.54
C VAL A 8 32.88 -12.71 -39.04
N GLY A 9 33.98 -12.74 -39.79
CA GLY A 9 35.30 -12.34 -39.30
C GLY A 9 35.81 -10.92 -39.62
N ARG A 10 35.04 -10.01 -40.25
CA ARG A 10 35.61 -8.75 -40.80
C ARG A 10 34.91 -7.43 -40.45
N LEU A 11 34.00 -7.42 -39.49
CA LEU A 11 33.37 -6.19 -39.00
C LEU A 11 33.80 -5.90 -37.57
N ASP A 12 35.06 -5.46 -37.41
CA ASP A 12 35.47 -4.81 -36.18
C ASP A 12 36.61 -3.81 -36.42
N ARG A 13 36.65 -2.77 -35.57
CA ARG A 13 37.75 -1.80 -35.28
C ARG A 13 37.66 -0.34 -35.75
N LYS A 14 36.83 0.08 -36.72
CA LYS A 14 36.75 1.52 -37.10
C LYS A 14 35.69 2.33 -36.35
N THR A 15 34.65 1.70 -35.81
CA THR A 15 33.53 2.41 -35.14
C THR A 15 33.72 2.61 -33.63
N SER A 16 34.61 1.86 -32.97
CA SER A 16 34.81 1.96 -31.52
C SER A 16 35.68 3.14 -31.06
N LYS A 17 36.60 3.62 -31.91
CA LYS A 17 37.46 4.79 -31.57
C LYS A 17 36.74 6.13 -31.67
N GLY A 18 35.78 6.28 -32.59
CA GLY A 18 35.00 7.52 -32.74
C GLY A 18 34.04 7.78 -31.56
N ILE A 19 33.47 6.72 -30.98
CA ILE A 19 32.49 6.84 -29.89
C ILE A 19 33.15 7.24 -28.56
N MET A 20 34.40 6.83 -28.32
CA MET A 20 35.11 7.22 -27.09
C MET A 20 35.56 8.68 -27.07
N LEU A 21 35.92 9.26 -28.21
CA LEU A 21 36.34 10.67 -28.29
C LEU A 21 35.17 11.65 -28.12
N VAL A 22 33.99 11.32 -28.62
CA VAL A 22 32.78 12.15 -28.43
C VAL A 22 32.29 12.09 -26.97
N GLY A 23 32.41 10.94 -26.30
CA GLY A 23 32.03 10.78 -24.90
C GLY A 23 32.86 11.63 -23.92
N MET A 24 34.16 11.78 -24.15
CA MET A 24 35.04 12.56 -23.26
C MET A 24 34.87 14.08 -23.41
N SER A 25 34.47 14.56 -24.59
CA SER A 25 34.24 16.00 -24.82
C SER A 25 32.93 16.50 -24.19
N VAL A 26 31.87 15.66 -24.22
CA VAL A 26 30.59 15.97 -23.55
C VAL A 26 30.74 15.93 -22.02
N ALA A 27 31.54 15.01 -21.47
CA ALA A 27 31.78 14.94 -20.03
C ALA A 27 32.51 16.16 -19.46
N LYS A 28 33.45 16.77 -20.23
CA LYS A 28 34.12 18.01 -19.81
C LYS A 28 33.21 19.24 -19.84
N LYS A 29 32.28 19.34 -20.81
CA LYS A 29 31.30 20.43 -20.88
C LYS A 29 30.24 20.40 -19.78
N PHE A 30 29.89 19.22 -19.25
CA PHE A 30 28.94 19.13 -18.13
C PHE A 30 29.55 19.48 -16.77
N ALA A 31 30.85 19.24 -16.57
CA ALA A 31 31.54 19.51 -15.31
C ALA A 31 31.74 21.01 -14.99
N SER A 32 31.69 21.88 -16.01
CA SER A 32 31.83 23.34 -15.86
C SER A 32 30.50 24.10 -15.89
N SER A 33 29.36 23.41 -15.90
CA SER A 33 28.06 24.10 -15.90
C SER A 33 27.77 24.72 -14.52
N GLU A 34 27.63 26.06 -14.50
CA GLU A 34 27.25 26.86 -13.32
C GLU A 34 26.10 26.30 -12.45
N PRO A 35 25.02 25.67 -12.99
CA PRO A 35 23.96 25.12 -12.15
C PRO A 35 24.43 24.03 -11.17
N ILE A 36 25.43 23.22 -11.53
CA ILE A 36 25.96 22.17 -10.63
C ILE A 36 26.77 22.79 -9.49
N GLN A 37 27.48 23.90 -9.76
CA GLN A 37 28.18 24.64 -8.72
C GLN A 37 27.21 25.36 -7.77
N ALA A 38 26.09 25.88 -8.28
CA ALA A 38 25.03 26.47 -7.46
C ALA A 38 24.40 25.45 -6.49
N ILE A 39 24.14 24.23 -6.95
CA ILE A 39 23.63 23.13 -6.11
C ILE A 39 24.65 22.76 -5.02
N ARG A 40 25.95 22.68 -5.34
CA ARG A 40 27.01 22.41 -4.35
C ARG A 40 27.13 23.53 -3.32
N ARG A 41 26.96 24.81 -3.71
CA ARG A 41 26.95 25.95 -2.78
C ARG A 41 25.74 25.92 -1.85
N GLN A 42 24.55 25.56 -2.35
CA GLN A 42 23.35 25.40 -1.51
C GLN A 42 23.50 24.24 -0.51
N ALA A 43 24.03 23.09 -0.95
CA ALA A 43 24.28 21.95 -0.05
C ALA A 43 25.27 22.30 1.08
N ARG A 44 26.32 23.08 0.79
CA ARG A 44 27.26 23.57 1.82
C ARG A 44 26.60 24.53 2.82
N LYS A 45 25.72 25.44 2.36
CA LYS A 45 24.97 26.34 3.25
C LYS A 45 24.06 25.56 4.21
N VAL A 46 23.34 24.55 3.71
CA VAL A 46 22.47 23.71 4.56
C VAL A 46 23.30 22.93 5.60
N CYS A 47 24.46 22.39 5.20
CA CYS A 47 25.34 21.68 6.13
C CYS A 47 25.92 22.60 7.23
N MET A 48 26.31 23.83 6.88
CA MET A 48 26.79 24.81 7.86
C MET A 48 25.70 25.25 8.85
N LEU A 49 24.46 25.44 8.39
CA LEU A 49 23.33 25.78 9.26
C LEU A 49 22.99 24.64 10.24
N GLN A 50 23.12 23.39 9.81
CA GLN A 50 22.94 22.22 10.68
C GLN A 50 24.07 22.08 11.73
N LEU A 51 25.30 22.49 11.40
CA LEU A 51 26.41 22.52 12.35
C LEU A 51 26.24 23.67 13.37
N GLN A 52 25.82 24.85 12.93
CA GLN A 52 25.56 25.99 13.84
C GLN A 52 24.43 25.69 14.82
N THR A 53 23.33 25.06 14.37
CA THR A 53 22.23 24.67 15.27
C THR A 53 22.65 23.61 16.29
N ARG A 54 23.53 22.68 15.92
CA ARG A 54 24.10 21.72 16.88
C ARG A 54 25.01 22.37 17.92
N LEU A 55 25.84 23.33 17.52
CA LEU A 55 26.70 24.08 18.44
C LEU A 55 25.90 24.97 19.41
N PHE A 56 24.81 25.56 18.94
CA PHE A 56 23.93 26.38 19.77
C PHE A 56 23.20 25.55 20.83
N LEU A 57 22.76 24.34 20.48
CA LEU A 57 22.12 23.39 21.41
C LEU A 57 23.09 22.79 22.44
N SER A 58 24.39 22.68 22.12
CA SER A 58 25.40 22.27 23.11
C SER A 58 25.78 23.39 24.08
N SER A 59 25.70 24.66 23.65
CA SER A 59 26.02 25.81 24.51
C SER A 59 24.90 26.15 25.50
N SER A 60 23.64 25.85 25.20
CA SER A 60 22.52 26.13 26.11
C SER A 60 22.40 25.12 27.25
N ALA A 61 23.01 23.94 27.12
CA ALA A 61 23.01 22.90 28.14
C ALA A 61 23.97 23.16 29.32
N SER A 62 24.98 24.02 29.17
CA SER A 62 25.97 24.29 30.23
C SER A 62 25.61 25.45 31.17
N THR A 63 24.54 26.20 30.90
CA THR A 63 24.13 27.37 31.71
C THR A 63 23.01 27.08 32.71
N ALA A 64 22.51 25.84 32.79
CA ALA A 64 21.34 25.50 33.62
C ALA A 64 21.66 24.91 35.02
N GLU A 65 22.94 24.78 35.41
CA GLU A 65 23.34 24.14 36.68
C GLU A 65 23.80 25.11 37.79
N SER A 66 23.44 26.40 37.74
CA SER A 66 23.69 27.30 38.87
C SER A 66 22.52 28.26 39.12
N ARG A 67 21.64 27.86 40.04
CA ARG A 67 20.85 28.75 40.94
C ARG A 67 19.83 27.92 41.71
N THR A 68 20.25 27.37 42.85
CA THR A 68 19.36 27.04 43.97
C THR A 68 19.69 28.01 45.10
N GLY A 69 18.71 28.82 45.49
CA GLY A 69 18.86 29.84 46.53
C GLY A 69 17.51 30.38 46.97
N ALA A 70 17.16 30.03 48.20
CA ALA A 70 15.96 30.29 49.01
C ALA A 70 15.28 31.68 48.90
N GLY A 71 13.97 31.71 49.19
CA GLY A 71 13.26 32.94 49.59
C GLY A 71 11.73 32.83 49.55
N SER A 72 11.12 32.96 50.72
CA SER A 72 9.69 32.82 51.08
C SER A 72 8.71 33.85 50.51
N GLY A 73 7.40 33.52 50.45
CA GLY A 73 6.32 34.50 50.58
C GLY A 73 5.02 34.28 49.78
N THR A 74 4.09 33.55 50.38
CA THR A 74 2.60 33.72 50.38
C THR A 74 1.78 34.16 49.14
N LEU A 75 0.75 33.33 48.88
CA LEU A 75 -0.64 33.66 48.48
C LEU A 75 -0.91 34.27 47.09
N HIS A 76 -1.23 33.43 46.10
CA HIS A 76 -2.58 33.41 45.51
C HIS A 76 -2.81 32.15 44.65
N GLU A 77 -4.01 31.62 44.77
CA GLU A 77 -4.51 30.37 44.18
C GLU A 77 -4.74 30.44 42.66
N LYS A 78 -4.53 29.25 42.05
CA LYS A 78 -5.38 28.56 41.05
C LYS A 78 -5.17 28.78 39.53
N ILE A 79 -4.68 27.68 38.94
CA ILE A 79 -5.13 26.96 37.73
C ILE A 79 -4.16 26.91 36.53
N LEU A 80 -3.37 25.82 36.58
CA LEU A 80 -3.09 24.83 35.53
C LEU A 80 -2.35 25.25 34.24
N CYS A 81 -1.03 25.11 34.31
CA CYS A 81 -0.22 24.49 33.25
C CYS A 81 0.11 23.05 33.68
N ILE A 82 -0.08 22.03 32.83
CA ILE A 82 0.83 20.88 32.77
C ILE A 82 0.98 20.43 31.31
N GLY A 83 2.13 20.78 30.74
CA GLY A 83 2.80 19.94 29.75
C GLY A 83 3.94 19.18 30.43
N ARG A 84 4.10 17.91 30.04
CA ARG A 84 5.33 17.10 29.99
C ARG A 84 6.22 16.96 31.25
N ALA A 85 6.38 15.69 31.66
CA ALA A 85 7.62 15.09 32.17
C ALA A 85 7.89 13.81 31.34
N VAL A 86 9.06 13.54 30.72
CA VAL A 86 10.43 13.29 31.26
C VAL A 86 10.46 11.89 31.94
N VAL A 87 11.38 10.93 31.74
CA VAL A 87 12.66 10.83 31.01
C VAL A 87 13.07 9.34 30.90
N THR A 88 14.07 9.10 30.04
CA THR A 88 14.86 7.90 29.80
C THR A 88 15.46 7.18 31.03
N ALA A 89 15.67 5.86 30.93
CA ALA A 89 16.68 5.12 31.68
C ALA A 89 17.42 4.12 30.77
N HIS A 90 18.73 3.98 30.99
CA HIS A 90 19.69 3.17 30.23
C HIS A 90 20.35 2.13 31.17
N LYS A 91 20.90 1.06 30.55
CA LYS A 91 21.95 0.08 30.99
C LYS A 91 21.55 -1.33 31.51
N SER A 92 21.94 -2.30 30.67
CA SER A 92 22.63 -3.60 30.88
C SER A 92 22.55 -4.37 32.21
N SER A 93 22.25 -5.68 32.14
CA SER A 93 23.24 -6.78 32.22
C SER A 93 22.57 -8.17 32.26
N ASN A 94 23.28 -9.18 31.74
CA ASN A 94 22.93 -10.61 31.82
C ASN A 94 23.02 -11.16 33.25
N HIS A 95 22.11 -12.07 33.64
CA HIS A 95 22.46 -13.39 34.21
C HIS A 95 21.21 -14.29 34.33
N ALA A 96 21.47 -15.59 34.21
CA ALA A 96 20.54 -16.71 34.31
C ALA A 96 19.97 -16.91 35.73
N GLY A 97 18.83 -17.58 35.83
CA GLY A 97 18.35 -18.15 37.10
C GLY A 97 16.88 -18.52 37.08
N GLN A 98 16.61 -19.80 37.31
CA GLN A 98 15.30 -20.43 37.40
C GLN A 98 14.42 -19.86 38.51
N GLY A 99 13.11 -19.96 38.35
CA GLY A 99 12.14 -19.69 39.42
C GLY A 99 10.71 -19.81 38.95
N HIS A 100 10.16 -21.03 39.01
CA HIS A 100 8.73 -21.29 38.95
C HIS A 100 8.05 -20.61 40.14
N GLN A 101 7.14 -19.67 39.90
CA GLN A 101 6.06 -19.37 40.84
C GLN A 101 4.74 -19.24 40.09
N GLN A 102 3.85 -20.18 40.41
CA GLN A 102 2.44 -20.15 40.07
C GLN A 102 1.81 -18.94 40.76
N VAL A 103 1.26 -18.01 39.99
CA VAL A 103 0.36 -16.98 40.52
C VAL A 103 -1.06 -17.42 40.19
N GLN A 104 -1.81 -17.71 41.26
CA GLN A 104 -3.22 -18.02 41.25
C GLN A 104 -4.00 -16.79 40.77
N VAL A 105 -4.87 -16.98 39.78
CA VAL A 105 -5.83 -15.98 39.32
C VAL A 105 -7.15 -16.26 40.03
N PRO A 106 -7.72 -15.32 40.82
CA PRO A 106 -9.05 -15.51 41.37
C PRO A 106 -10.11 -15.36 40.26
N GLY A 107 -11.00 -16.35 40.20
CA GLY A 107 -12.11 -16.43 39.25
C GLY A 107 -13.17 -15.36 39.54
N PHE A 108 -13.57 -14.66 38.48
CA PHE A 108 -14.80 -13.87 38.50
C PHE A 108 -15.99 -14.79 38.23
N LEU A 109 -16.78 -14.97 39.29
CA LEU A 109 -18.08 -15.63 39.28
C LEU A 109 -19.09 -14.82 38.46
N CYS A 110 -19.73 -15.50 37.52
CA CYS A 110 -20.92 -15.05 36.83
C CYS A 110 -22.11 -15.09 37.80
N THR A 111 -22.71 -13.94 38.10
CA THR A 111 -24.04 -13.87 38.71
C THR A 111 -25.08 -13.85 37.60
N ALA A 112 -25.77 -14.99 37.46
CA ALA A 112 -26.99 -15.11 36.71
C ALA A 112 -28.15 -14.59 37.58
N THR A 113 -28.88 -13.58 37.10
CA THR A 113 -30.20 -13.24 37.62
C THR A 113 -31.27 -13.80 36.68
N SER A 114 -31.99 -14.77 37.22
CA SER A 114 -33.21 -15.39 36.69
C SER A 114 -34.45 -14.57 37.06
N SER A 115 -35.35 -14.36 36.09
CA SER A 115 -36.80 -14.18 36.32
C SER A 115 -37.51 -14.60 35.03
N PHE A 116 -37.99 -15.84 34.97
CA PHE A 116 -39.39 -16.24 35.19
C PHE A 116 -40.40 -15.60 34.22
N GLY A 117 -40.90 -16.43 33.30
CA GLY A 117 -42.03 -16.19 32.41
C GLY A 117 -42.41 -17.52 31.76
N SER A 118 -43.40 -18.18 32.37
CA SER A 118 -43.83 -19.57 32.16
C SER A 118 -44.46 -19.84 30.79
N PRO A 119 -44.64 -21.13 30.41
CA PRO A 119 -44.95 -21.57 29.05
C PRO A 119 -46.45 -21.75 28.83
N SER A 120 -46.93 -21.48 27.62
CA SER A 120 -48.25 -21.96 27.19
C SER A 120 -48.24 -22.48 25.75
N THR A 121 -48.78 -23.68 25.62
CA THR A 121 -49.50 -24.25 24.47
C THR A 121 -48.70 -24.58 23.20
N CYS A 122 -48.20 -25.80 23.24
CA CYS A 122 -48.18 -26.77 22.16
C CYS A 122 -49.36 -26.61 21.19
N SER A 123 -49.08 -26.36 19.91
CA SER A 123 -49.96 -26.77 18.82
C SER A 123 -49.13 -27.36 17.68
N THR A 124 -49.41 -28.63 17.46
CA THR A 124 -48.90 -29.54 16.46
C THR A 124 -49.13 -29.00 15.05
N ILE A 125 -48.10 -28.45 14.40
CA ILE A 125 -48.10 -28.27 12.94
C ILE A 125 -47.29 -29.40 12.34
N ARG A 126 -48.04 -30.36 11.80
CA ARG A 126 -47.59 -31.50 11.02
C ARG A 126 -46.63 -31.10 9.91
N ASN A 127 -45.55 -31.86 9.85
CA ASN A 127 -44.68 -32.12 8.71
C ASN A 127 -45.41 -31.99 7.34
N ARG A 128 -45.06 -30.96 6.58
CA ARG A 128 -45.04 -30.99 5.12
C ARG A 128 -43.66 -30.56 4.64
N PHE A 129 -42.68 -31.43 4.86
CA PHE A 129 -41.49 -31.46 4.02
C PHE A 129 -41.91 -31.95 2.64
N SER A 130 -42.33 -31.01 1.79
CA SER A 130 -42.36 -31.24 0.35
C SER A 130 -40.92 -31.39 -0.11
N ALA A 131 -40.56 -32.65 -0.39
CA ALA A 131 -39.35 -33.05 -1.09
C ALA A 131 -39.30 -32.36 -2.46
N THR A 132 -38.73 -31.16 -2.51
CA THR A 132 -38.14 -30.65 -3.74
C THR A 132 -36.81 -31.36 -3.85
N SER A 133 -36.74 -32.28 -4.80
CA SER A 133 -35.55 -33.00 -5.22
C SER A 133 -34.43 -32.00 -5.52
N THR A 134 -33.62 -31.70 -4.50
CA THR A 134 -32.28 -31.18 -4.71
C THR A 134 -31.56 -32.25 -5.49
N VAL A 135 -31.53 -32.09 -6.81
CA VAL A 135 -30.59 -32.79 -7.69
C VAL A 135 -29.22 -32.45 -7.13
N PHE A 136 -28.73 -33.36 -6.31
CA PHE A 136 -27.40 -33.35 -5.73
C PHE A 136 -26.47 -33.52 -6.92
N ARG A 137 -26.13 -32.41 -7.59
CA ARG A 137 -25.08 -32.42 -8.60
C ARG A 137 -23.82 -32.80 -7.82
N PRO A 138 -23.23 -33.99 -8.02
CA PRO A 138 -21.94 -34.27 -7.43
C PRO A 138 -21.02 -33.16 -7.95
N GLN A 139 -20.54 -32.31 -7.03
CA GLN A 139 -19.42 -31.44 -7.32
C GLN A 139 -18.27 -32.39 -7.64
N SER A 140 -18.06 -32.63 -8.93
CA SER A 140 -16.96 -33.45 -9.40
C SER A 140 -15.69 -32.88 -8.80
N ARG A 141 -15.15 -33.58 -7.81
CA ARG A 141 -13.80 -33.39 -7.28
C ARG A 141 -12.75 -33.86 -8.30
N ASN A 142 -12.99 -33.60 -9.58
CA ASN A 142 -12.00 -33.70 -10.64
C ASN A 142 -11.30 -32.36 -10.76
N PHE A 143 -10.58 -31.98 -9.69
CA PHE A 143 -9.49 -31.02 -9.80
C PHE A 143 -8.28 -31.77 -10.37
N SER A 144 -8.45 -32.40 -11.53
CA SER A 144 -7.34 -32.93 -12.31
C SER A 144 -6.46 -31.75 -12.66
N TYR A 145 -5.27 -31.74 -12.05
CA TYR A 145 -4.20 -30.81 -12.36
C TYR A 145 -3.71 -31.12 -13.78
N PHE A 146 -4.47 -30.73 -14.80
CA PHE A 146 -4.04 -30.85 -16.18
C PHE A 146 -2.81 -29.95 -16.37
N PRO A 147 -1.62 -30.51 -16.66
CA PRO A 147 -0.45 -29.71 -16.90
C PRO A 147 -0.74 -28.73 -18.05
N ARG A 148 -0.51 -27.44 -17.82
CA ARG A 148 -0.80 -26.32 -18.74
C ARG A 148 0.08 -26.32 -20.01
N LYS A 149 0.56 -27.46 -20.48
CA LYS A 149 1.56 -27.54 -21.54
C LYS A 149 0.93 -27.41 -22.94
N ASP A 150 -0.29 -27.88 -23.12
CA ASP A 150 -0.91 -27.95 -24.46
C ASP A 150 -2.27 -27.24 -24.57
N TRP A 151 -2.40 -26.06 -23.94
CA TRP A 151 -3.47 -25.15 -24.34
C TRP A 151 -3.12 -24.58 -25.72
N GLY A 152 -3.55 -25.28 -26.77
CA GLY A 152 -3.48 -24.83 -28.15
C GLY A 152 -4.01 -23.41 -28.29
N TYR A 153 -3.52 -22.70 -29.31
CA TYR A 153 -3.81 -21.29 -29.56
C TYR A 153 -5.32 -20.97 -29.56
N GLY A 154 -6.15 -21.89 -30.06
CA GLY A 154 -7.62 -21.78 -30.05
C GLY A 154 -8.23 -21.72 -28.65
N ARG A 155 -7.84 -22.60 -27.73
CA ARG A 155 -8.37 -22.62 -26.35
C ARG A 155 -7.91 -21.38 -25.56
N ARG A 156 -6.67 -20.90 -25.80
CA ARG A 156 -6.21 -19.62 -25.24
C ARG A 156 -7.07 -18.47 -25.74
N LYS A 157 -7.30 -18.38 -27.05
CA LYS A 157 -8.21 -17.38 -27.65
C LYS A 157 -9.60 -17.43 -27.02
N GLN A 158 -10.20 -18.63 -26.88
CA GLN A 158 -11.51 -18.79 -26.24
C GLN A 158 -11.52 -18.31 -24.78
N VAL A 159 -10.48 -18.65 -24.00
CA VAL A 159 -10.38 -18.21 -22.60
C VAL A 159 -10.17 -16.70 -22.50
N TYR A 160 -9.37 -16.11 -23.39
CA TYR A 160 -9.23 -14.65 -23.48
C TYR A 160 -10.54 -13.99 -23.89
N ALA A 161 -11.26 -14.55 -24.86
CA ALA A 161 -12.58 -14.07 -25.29
C ALA A 161 -13.60 -14.13 -24.15
N ARG A 162 -13.71 -15.26 -23.43
CA ARG A 162 -14.58 -15.39 -22.25
C ARG A 162 -14.19 -14.42 -21.14
N LYS A 163 -12.90 -14.24 -20.87
CA LYS A 163 -12.41 -13.25 -19.90
C LYS A 163 -12.74 -11.82 -20.34
N ARG A 164 -12.61 -11.51 -21.63
CA ARG A 164 -12.98 -10.21 -22.21
C ARG A 164 -14.48 -9.97 -22.11
N GLN A 165 -15.31 -10.94 -22.49
CA GLN A 165 -16.77 -10.89 -22.33
C GLN A 165 -17.17 -10.72 -20.87
N SER A 166 -16.58 -11.47 -19.94
CA SER A 166 -16.85 -11.34 -18.51
C SER A 166 -16.42 -9.97 -17.96
N LYS A 167 -15.30 -9.42 -18.45
CA LYS A 167 -14.88 -8.04 -18.13
C LYS A 167 -15.89 -7.03 -18.68
N ASN A 168 -16.29 -7.14 -19.94
CA ASN A 168 -17.25 -6.25 -20.59
C ASN A 168 -18.62 -6.32 -19.92
N ALA A 169 -19.07 -7.49 -19.46
CA ALA A 169 -20.34 -7.65 -18.76
C ALA A 169 -20.31 -7.08 -17.32
N ARG A 170 -19.11 -6.93 -16.73
CA ARG A 170 -18.92 -6.37 -15.38
C ARG A 170 -18.67 -4.87 -15.42
N ASN A 171 -17.96 -4.39 -16.43
CA ASN A 171 -17.52 -3.02 -16.55
C ASN A 171 -18.49 -2.25 -17.44
N LEU A 172 -19.04 -1.16 -16.92
CA LEU A 172 -19.70 -0.19 -17.79
C LEU A 172 -18.63 0.45 -18.66
N GLN A 173 -18.87 0.45 -19.96
CA GLN A 173 -18.07 1.14 -20.95
C GLN A 173 -18.95 2.22 -21.57
N PRO A 174 -18.38 3.38 -21.92
CA PRO A 174 -19.15 4.40 -22.61
C PRO A 174 -19.68 3.83 -23.93
N ARG A 175 -20.97 4.06 -24.21
CA ARG A 175 -21.64 3.63 -25.46
C ARG A 175 -21.13 4.40 -26.66
N TYR A 176 -20.92 5.69 -26.46
CA TYR A 176 -20.34 6.59 -27.45
C TYR A 176 -18.90 6.88 -27.05
N MET A 177 -17.97 6.65 -27.98
CA MET A 177 -16.56 6.99 -27.79
C MET A 177 -16.36 8.42 -28.28
N ASP A 178 -16.29 9.38 -27.36
CA ASP A 178 -15.84 10.71 -27.70
C ASP A 178 -14.37 10.63 -28.11
N LYS A 179 -14.09 10.79 -29.41
CA LYS A 179 -12.72 10.66 -29.95
C LYS A 179 -11.73 11.57 -29.23
N ALA A 180 -12.17 12.74 -28.75
CA ALA A 180 -11.37 13.66 -27.94
C ALA A 180 -11.00 13.05 -26.58
N LYS A 181 -11.99 12.59 -25.80
CA LYS A 181 -11.78 11.95 -24.48
C LYS A 181 -11.04 10.62 -24.58
N GLN A 182 -11.16 9.91 -25.71
CA GLN A 182 -10.40 8.69 -25.96
C GLN A 182 -8.90 8.98 -26.14
N ARG A 183 -8.54 10.07 -26.83
CA ARG A 183 -7.13 10.49 -26.95
C ARG A 183 -6.52 10.76 -25.57
N GLU A 184 -7.26 11.43 -24.69
CA GLU A 184 -6.83 11.68 -23.31
C GLU A 184 -6.63 10.37 -22.51
N GLN A 185 -7.57 9.43 -22.59
CA GLN A 185 -7.47 8.15 -21.90
C GLN A 185 -6.28 7.29 -22.38
N VAL A 186 -5.97 7.29 -23.68
CA VAL A 186 -4.83 6.54 -24.24
C VAL A 186 -3.50 7.08 -23.73
N VAL A 187 -3.40 8.41 -23.55
CA VAL A 187 -2.21 9.03 -22.94
C VAL A 187 -2.05 8.60 -21.48
N ASN A 188 -3.16 8.46 -20.74
CA ASN A 188 -3.15 8.23 -19.29
C ASN A 188 -3.11 6.75 -18.85
N SER A 189 -3.48 5.80 -19.72
CA SER A 189 -3.93 4.48 -19.25
C SER A 189 -2.85 3.49 -18.83
N GLU A 190 -1.66 3.45 -19.43
CA GLU A 190 -0.62 2.48 -19.01
C GLU A 190 0.84 2.95 -19.20
N LYS A 191 1.08 3.96 -20.05
CA LYS A 191 2.45 4.40 -20.42
C LYS A 191 2.89 5.70 -19.74
N GLY A 192 1.96 6.48 -19.17
CA GLY A 192 2.25 7.81 -18.62
C GLY A 192 2.46 7.91 -17.10
N SER A 193 2.08 6.89 -16.31
CA SER A 193 2.20 6.98 -14.85
C SER A 193 3.61 6.64 -14.38
N TYR A 194 4.30 7.59 -13.75
CA TYR A 194 5.59 7.38 -13.11
C TYR A 194 5.52 6.25 -12.06
N ILE A 195 6.38 5.25 -12.21
CA ILE A 195 6.51 4.13 -11.27
C ILE A 195 7.70 4.41 -10.36
N TYR A 196 7.40 4.66 -9.09
CA TYR A 196 8.41 4.86 -8.06
C TYR A 196 8.90 3.50 -7.56
N ARG A 197 10.22 3.33 -7.53
CA ARG A 197 10.85 2.05 -7.21
C ARG A 197 11.55 2.11 -5.86
N PHE A 198 11.12 1.27 -4.94
CA PHE A 198 11.66 1.13 -3.60
C PHE A 198 12.36 -0.21 -3.47
N ARG A 199 13.58 -0.22 -2.92
CA ARG A 199 14.42 -1.42 -2.85
C ARG A 199 14.84 -1.71 -1.43
N GLN A 200 14.49 -2.90 -0.94
CA GLN A 200 14.99 -3.40 0.34
C GLN A 200 15.98 -4.54 0.11
N ARG A 201 17.17 -4.41 0.68
CA ARG A 201 18.29 -5.36 0.50
C ARG A 201 18.43 -6.29 1.71
N GLN A 202 19.14 -7.39 1.49
CA GLN A 202 19.56 -8.40 2.49
C GLN A 202 18.45 -8.99 3.40
N ILE A 203 17.26 -9.22 2.85
CA ILE A 203 16.14 -9.82 3.56
C ILE A 203 16.39 -11.30 3.88
N ARG A 204 16.23 -11.67 5.14
CA ARG A 204 16.44 -13.03 5.69
C ARG A 204 15.26 -13.97 5.44
N VAL A 205 14.69 -13.94 4.23
CA VAL A 205 13.51 -14.73 3.86
C VAL A 205 13.78 -15.48 2.58
N SER A 206 13.30 -16.71 2.46
CA SER A 206 13.43 -17.51 1.23
C SER A 206 12.69 -16.86 0.06
N LEU A 207 13.19 -17.07 -1.16
CA LEU A 207 12.64 -16.44 -2.36
C LEU A 207 11.18 -16.83 -2.60
N LYS A 208 10.84 -18.10 -2.33
CA LYS A 208 9.47 -18.62 -2.44
C LYS A 208 8.49 -17.86 -1.54
N ARG A 209 8.84 -17.70 -0.25
CA ARG A 209 8.01 -16.94 0.70
C ARG A 209 7.88 -15.48 0.32
N LEU A 210 8.95 -14.85 -0.18
CA LEU A 210 8.89 -13.48 -0.71
C LEU A 210 7.93 -13.36 -1.90
N GLN A 211 7.94 -14.33 -2.82
CA GLN A 211 7.00 -14.36 -3.93
C GLN A 211 5.55 -14.50 -3.46
N ASP A 212 5.30 -15.28 -2.41
CA ASP A 212 3.97 -15.42 -1.82
C ASP A 212 3.48 -14.07 -1.24
N TYR A 213 4.33 -13.36 -0.49
CA TYR A 213 4.03 -11.99 -0.04
C TYR A 213 3.79 -11.03 -1.20
N GLY A 214 4.63 -11.10 -2.23
CA GLY A 214 4.47 -10.30 -3.44
C GLY A 214 3.12 -10.50 -4.12
N ARG A 215 2.66 -11.75 -4.24
CA ARG A 215 1.34 -12.06 -4.81
C ARG A 215 0.18 -11.49 -4.01
N LEU A 216 0.32 -11.41 -2.68
CA LEU A 216 -0.71 -10.86 -1.81
C LEU A 216 -0.83 -9.34 -1.95
N VAL A 217 0.30 -8.64 -2.04
CA VAL A 217 0.34 -7.16 -2.06
C VAL A 217 0.15 -6.58 -3.48
N THR A 218 0.56 -7.30 -4.53
CA THR A 218 0.50 -6.78 -5.91
C THR A 218 -0.94 -6.45 -6.33
N ASN A 219 -1.12 -5.32 -7.00
CA ASN A 219 -2.39 -4.75 -7.45
C ASN A 219 -3.38 -4.36 -6.32
N ARG A 220 -2.90 -4.21 -5.09
CA ARG A 220 -3.68 -3.63 -3.99
C ARG A 220 -3.29 -2.18 -3.72
N ASN A 221 -4.16 -1.45 -3.02
CA ASN A 221 -3.78 -0.18 -2.43
C ASN A 221 -2.57 -0.40 -1.52
N LEU A 222 -1.65 0.57 -1.49
CA LEU A 222 -0.45 0.52 -0.67
C LEU A 222 -0.79 0.30 0.81
N GLN A 223 -1.79 1.01 1.35
CA GLN A 223 -2.20 0.87 2.75
C GLN A 223 -2.87 -0.48 3.02
N ASP A 224 -3.78 -0.92 2.16
CA ASP A 224 -4.39 -2.26 2.27
C ASP A 224 -3.33 -3.36 2.28
N GLY A 225 -2.24 -3.17 1.51
CA GLY A 225 -1.10 -4.09 1.49
C GLY A 225 -0.33 -4.13 2.80
N ILE A 226 -0.12 -2.98 3.43
CA ILE A 226 0.52 -2.85 4.75
C ILE A 226 -0.33 -3.55 5.81
N ASP A 227 -1.60 -3.17 5.93
CA ASP A 227 -2.52 -3.72 6.94
C ASP A 227 -2.68 -5.24 6.80
N PHE A 228 -2.73 -5.74 5.55
CA PHE A 228 -2.81 -7.18 5.30
C PHE A 228 -1.55 -7.92 5.77
N LEU A 229 -0.36 -7.36 5.55
CA LEU A 229 0.89 -7.95 6.04
C LEU A 229 0.99 -7.90 7.56
N GLU A 230 0.55 -6.81 8.18
CA GLU A 230 0.51 -6.64 9.63
C GLU A 230 -0.46 -7.63 10.29
N SER A 231 -1.65 -7.81 9.72
CA SER A 231 -2.64 -8.76 10.23
C SER A 231 -2.18 -10.23 10.23
N MET A 232 -1.18 -10.58 9.40
CA MET A 232 -0.62 -11.93 9.42
C MET A 232 0.23 -12.20 10.66
N GLY A 233 0.69 -11.17 11.38
CA GLY A 233 1.48 -11.31 12.60
C GLY A 233 2.81 -12.05 12.41
N ARG A 234 3.38 -12.04 11.19
CA ARG A 234 4.61 -12.79 10.87
C ARG A 234 5.83 -11.89 10.95
N PRO A 235 6.82 -12.17 11.82
CA PRO A 235 8.01 -11.31 11.97
C PRO A 235 8.87 -11.25 10.70
N HIS A 236 8.79 -12.29 9.86
CA HIS A 236 9.48 -12.31 8.56
C HIS A 236 8.90 -11.35 7.53
N ALA A 237 7.69 -10.83 7.74
CA ALA A 237 7.07 -9.83 6.85
C ALA A 237 7.52 -8.40 7.18
N GLU A 238 8.06 -8.16 8.38
CA GLU A 238 8.51 -6.84 8.85
C GLU A 238 9.37 -6.05 7.86
N PRO A 239 10.44 -6.60 7.26
CA PRO A 239 11.25 -5.82 6.31
C PRO A 239 10.48 -5.45 5.03
N ILE A 240 9.40 -6.15 4.71
CA ILE A 240 8.51 -5.81 3.59
C ILE A 240 7.58 -4.69 4.01
N ILE A 241 7.00 -4.77 5.22
CA ILE A 241 6.14 -3.74 5.81
C ILE A 241 6.91 -2.42 5.91
N GLU A 242 8.12 -2.44 6.46
CA GLU A 242 9.00 -1.27 6.54
C GLU A 242 9.26 -0.66 5.15
N CYS A 243 9.55 -1.50 4.15
CA CYS A 243 9.73 -1.03 2.76
C CYS A 243 8.48 -0.34 2.21
N LEU A 244 7.28 -0.86 2.51
CA LEU A 244 6.02 -0.27 2.07
C LEU A 244 5.65 1.01 2.84
N ARG A 245 5.92 1.06 4.16
CA ARG A 245 5.77 2.27 4.98
C ARG A 245 6.69 3.38 4.49
N ASN A 246 7.96 3.06 4.26
CA ASN A 246 8.93 3.98 3.65
C ASN A 246 8.47 4.44 2.26
N ALA A 247 7.90 3.55 1.44
CA ALA A 247 7.34 3.93 0.16
C ALA A 247 6.17 4.91 0.29
N ARG A 248 5.26 4.67 1.25
CA ARG A 248 4.11 5.54 1.54
C ARG A 248 4.59 6.93 1.97
N GLU A 249 5.42 6.99 3.00
CA GLU A 249 5.97 8.26 3.54
C GLU A 249 6.71 9.05 2.48
N ASN A 250 7.57 8.39 1.70
CA ASN A 250 8.31 9.09 0.66
C ASN A 250 7.39 9.69 -0.41
N LEU A 251 6.34 8.97 -0.80
CA LEU A 251 5.40 9.42 -1.81
C LEU A 251 4.48 10.52 -1.30
N THR A 252 3.99 10.41 -0.07
CA THR A 252 3.07 11.40 0.50
C THR A 252 3.80 12.68 0.90
N VAL A 253 4.95 12.57 1.56
CA VAL A 253 5.69 13.71 2.10
C VAL A 253 6.52 14.40 1.03
N PHE A 254 7.37 13.68 0.30
CA PHE A 254 8.29 14.32 -0.66
C PHE A 254 7.66 14.56 -2.02
N HIS A 255 6.83 13.63 -2.50
CA HIS A 255 6.22 13.74 -3.83
C HIS A 255 4.80 14.31 -3.81
N GLY A 256 4.21 14.56 -2.63
CA GLY A 256 2.86 15.10 -2.50
C GLY A 256 1.78 14.21 -3.12
N LYS A 257 2.03 12.90 -3.19
CA LYS A 257 1.10 11.95 -3.81
C LYS A 257 -0.02 11.57 -2.87
N ASP A 258 -1.19 11.38 -3.45
CA ASP A 258 -2.40 11.07 -2.70
C ASP A 258 -2.39 9.60 -2.22
N PRO A 259 -2.40 9.36 -0.89
CA PRO A 259 -2.30 8.02 -0.32
C PRO A 259 -3.47 7.11 -0.74
N ALA A 260 -4.66 7.66 -0.97
CA ALA A 260 -5.84 6.87 -1.36
C ALA A 260 -5.71 6.24 -2.76
N ARG A 261 -4.85 6.81 -3.61
CA ARG A 261 -4.63 6.38 -5.00
C ARG A 261 -3.32 5.62 -5.21
N LEU A 262 -2.50 5.47 -4.17
CA LEU A 262 -1.25 4.71 -4.26
C LEU A 262 -1.53 3.21 -4.38
N VAL A 263 -1.00 2.59 -5.43
CA VAL A 263 -1.15 1.16 -5.71
C VAL A 263 0.20 0.52 -5.96
N VAL A 264 0.39 -0.67 -5.40
CA VAL A 264 1.55 -1.52 -5.68
C VAL A 264 1.36 -2.17 -7.04
N GLN A 265 2.07 -1.69 -8.04
CA GLN A 265 1.97 -2.21 -9.41
C GLN A 265 2.89 -3.40 -9.64
N THR A 266 4.13 -3.32 -9.16
CA THR A 266 5.12 -4.39 -9.36
C THR A 266 5.74 -4.78 -8.04
N PHE A 267 5.93 -6.09 -7.87
CA PHE A 267 6.67 -6.65 -6.73
C PHE A 267 7.65 -7.67 -7.27
N GLN A 268 8.91 -7.29 -7.36
CA GLN A 268 9.97 -8.14 -7.88
C GLN A 268 10.80 -8.70 -6.72
N CYS A 269 10.96 -10.02 -6.72
CA CYS A 269 11.81 -10.72 -5.78
C CYS A 269 13.12 -11.06 -6.48
N LEU A 270 14.23 -10.49 -6.01
CA LEU A 270 15.55 -10.73 -6.56
C LEU A 270 16.32 -11.67 -5.62
N ARG A 271 16.95 -12.68 -6.21
CA ARG A 271 17.84 -13.58 -5.48
C ARG A 271 19.09 -12.79 -5.07
N GLY A 272 19.49 -12.91 -3.81
CA GLY A 272 20.75 -12.34 -3.34
C GLY A 272 21.71 -13.43 -2.86
N ARG A 273 22.70 -13.02 -2.07
CA ARG A 273 23.76 -13.93 -1.60
C ARG A 273 23.23 -14.94 -0.57
N TYR A 274 23.85 -16.12 -0.52
CA TYR A 274 23.64 -17.07 0.57
C TYR A 274 24.73 -16.91 1.60
N VAL A 275 24.35 -16.90 2.88
CA VAL A 275 25.29 -17.12 3.97
C VAL A 275 25.34 -18.63 4.21
N LYS A 276 26.50 -19.24 4.00
CA LYS A 276 26.71 -20.67 4.25
C LYS A 276 27.15 -20.85 5.70
N SER A 277 26.61 -21.86 6.37
CA SER A 277 27.02 -22.30 7.70
C SER A 277 27.29 -23.80 7.68
N ILE A 278 28.24 -24.23 8.48
CA ILE A 278 28.55 -25.65 8.65
C ILE A 278 27.55 -26.23 9.66
N LYS A 279 26.91 -27.34 9.32
CA LYS A 279 26.01 -28.09 10.20
C LYS A 279 26.57 -29.50 10.39
N TYR A 280 27.05 -29.77 11.59
CA TYR A 280 27.50 -31.09 12.00
C TYR A 280 26.31 -32.06 12.11
N LYS A 281 26.53 -33.31 11.71
CA LYS A 281 25.60 -34.44 11.81
C LYS A 281 26.29 -35.58 12.55
N ALA A 282 25.52 -36.59 12.96
CA ALA A 282 26.05 -37.80 13.57
C ALA A 282 27.11 -38.49 12.69
N MET A 283 28.00 -39.26 13.31
CA MET A 283 29.11 -39.98 12.66
C MET A 283 30.07 -39.05 11.90
N ASN A 284 30.41 -37.89 12.48
CA ASN A 284 31.32 -36.89 11.90
C ASN A 284 30.96 -36.40 10.48
N LYS A 285 29.69 -36.57 10.06
CA LYS A 285 29.23 -36.09 8.76
C LYS A 285 29.00 -34.59 8.81
N VAL A 286 29.47 -33.87 7.79
CA VAL A 286 29.33 -32.41 7.71
C VAL A 286 28.36 -32.03 6.60
N GLY A 287 27.34 -31.23 6.93
CA GLY A 287 26.42 -30.62 5.97
C GLY A 287 26.64 -29.12 5.82
N ILE A 288 26.24 -28.56 4.69
CA ILE A 288 26.25 -27.10 4.46
C ILE A 288 24.82 -26.57 4.52
N CYS A 289 24.53 -25.76 5.53
CA CYS A 289 23.28 -24.98 5.62
C CYS A 289 23.42 -23.68 4.83
N ARG A 290 22.37 -23.30 4.08
CA ARG A 290 22.36 -22.08 3.25
C ARG A 290 21.25 -21.15 3.73
N HIS A 291 21.63 -20.00 4.28
CA HIS A 291 20.70 -18.96 4.70
C HIS A 291 20.55 -17.91 3.59
N PRO A 292 19.38 -17.79 2.93
CA PRO A 292 19.19 -16.84 1.84
C PRO A 292 19.18 -15.39 2.35
N ARG A 293 19.86 -14.48 1.62
CA ARG A 293 19.77 -13.03 1.79
C ARG A 293 19.26 -12.42 0.50
N ASN A 294 17.94 -12.34 0.34
CA ASN A 294 17.30 -11.88 -0.89
C ASN A 294 17.06 -10.37 -0.90
N HIS A 295 16.60 -9.84 -2.02
CA HIS A 295 16.24 -8.44 -2.17
C HIS A 295 14.83 -8.33 -2.75
N ILE A 296 14.13 -7.25 -2.44
CA ILE A 296 12.86 -6.93 -3.09
C ILE A 296 12.97 -5.58 -3.78
N LEU A 297 12.24 -5.42 -4.88
CA LEU A 297 12.00 -4.16 -5.56
C LEU A 297 10.49 -3.98 -5.71
N VAL A 298 9.96 -2.98 -5.03
CA VAL A 298 8.53 -2.63 -5.05
C VAL A 298 8.35 -1.43 -5.94
N GLY A 299 7.52 -1.56 -6.98
CA GLY A 299 7.10 -0.46 -7.83
C GLY A 299 5.72 0.02 -7.43
N VAL A 300 5.64 1.25 -6.93
CA VAL A 300 4.40 1.92 -6.54
C VAL A 300 4.10 3.02 -7.56
N ARG A 301 2.83 3.14 -7.96
CA ARG A 301 2.37 4.26 -8.79
C ARG A 301 1.14 4.90 -8.17
N GLU A 302 0.95 6.16 -8.49
CA GLU A 302 -0.31 6.85 -8.28
C GLU A 302 -1.28 6.46 -9.41
N MET A 303 -2.49 6.07 -9.06
CA MET A 303 -3.54 5.79 -10.02
C MET A 303 -4.08 7.09 -10.63
N SER A 304 -4.27 7.11 -11.96
CA SER A 304 -4.95 8.23 -12.62
C SER A 304 -6.39 8.34 -12.11
N LEU A 305 -6.95 9.56 -12.11
CA LEU A 305 -8.31 9.79 -11.61
C LEU A 305 -9.36 9.03 -12.42
N GLU A 306 -9.15 8.88 -13.72
CA GLU A 306 -10.02 8.09 -14.61
C GLU A 306 -9.98 6.60 -14.27
N GLU A 307 -8.79 6.04 -14.06
CA GLU A 307 -8.64 4.63 -13.64
C GLU A 307 -9.25 4.41 -12.25
N PHE A 308 -9.06 5.38 -11.36
CA PHE A 308 -9.58 5.35 -9.99
C PHE A 308 -11.12 5.40 -9.98
N PHE A 309 -11.73 6.29 -10.78
CA PHE A 309 -13.17 6.35 -11.01
C PHE A 309 -13.70 4.99 -11.50
N GLN A 310 -13.10 4.43 -12.55
CA GLN A 310 -13.55 3.17 -13.12
C GLN A 310 -13.48 2.03 -12.09
N LYS A 311 -12.38 1.94 -11.33
CA LYS A 311 -12.21 0.86 -10.34
C LYS A 311 -13.14 1.03 -9.13
N VAL A 312 -13.20 2.22 -8.55
CA VAL A 312 -13.90 2.47 -7.29
C VAL A 312 -15.39 2.63 -7.53
N TYR A 313 -15.78 3.51 -8.45
CA TYR A 313 -17.18 3.89 -8.66
C TYR A 313 -17.91 2.88 -9.53
N VAL A 314 -17.42 2.63 -10.75
CA VAL A 314 -18.12 1.76 -11.71
C VAL A 314 -18.05 0.28 -11.29
N VAL A 315 -16.85 -0.21 -10.98
CA VAL A 315 -16.65 -1.63 -10.64
C VAL A 315 -16.96 -1.92 -9.16
N GLY A 316 -16.96 -0.91 -8.27
CA GLY A 316 -17.16 -1.12 -6.83
C GLY A 316 -15.98 -1.83 -6.16
N LYS A 317 -14.78 -1.72 -6.71
CA LYS A 317 -13.53 -2.21 -6.09
C LYS A 317 -12.90 -1.07 -5.30
N VAL A 318 -13.53 -0.78 -4.17
CA VAL A 318 -13.05 0.20 -3.20
C VAL A 318 -11.93 -0.43 -2.34
N PRO A 319 -10.82 0.29 -2.07
CA PRO A 319 -9.85 -0.12 -1.07
C PRO A 319 -10.52 -0.38 0.29
N THR A 320 -10.06 -1.39 1.02
CA THR A 320 -10.66 -1.78 2.30
C THR A 320 -10.46 -0.72 3.37
N THR A 321 -9.26 -0.15 3.42
CA THR A 321 -8.88 1.01 4.25
C THR A 321 -9.80 2.19 4.04
N LEU A 322 -9.99 2.60 2.79
CA LEU A 322 -10.87 3.72 2.45
C LEU A 322 -12.32 3.45 2.88
N THR A 323 -12.78 2.22 2.72
CA THR A 323 -14.12 1.81 3.18
C THR A 323 -14.24 1.89 4.70
N TRP A 324 -13.20 1.46 5.41
CA TRP A 324 -13.14 1.52 6.87
C TRP A 324 -13.11 2.95 7.38
N ASP A 325 -12.27 3.80 6.81
CA ASP A 325 -12.17 5.23 7.15
C ASP A 325 -13.51 5.95 6.96
N MET A 326 -14.22 5.66 5.86
CA MET A 326 -15.56 6.20 5.63
C MET A 326 -16.56 5.76 6.70
N ARG A 327 -16.57 4.46 7.07
CA ARG A 327 -17.47 3.96 8.12
C ARG A 327 -17.15 4.55 9.48
N LEU A 328 -15.86 4.66 9.80
CA LEU A 328 -15.39 5.24 11.05
C LEU A 328 -15.82 6.71 11.15
N ALA A 329 -15.62 7.50 10.09
CA ALA A 329 -16.03 8.90 10.05
C ALA A 329 -17.55 9.10 10.18
N LEU A 330 -18.37 8.17 9.66
CA LEU A 330 -19.82 8.19 9.87
C LEU A 330 -20.20 7.80 11.29
N PHE A 331 -19.54 6.78 11.85
CA PHE A 331 -19.78 6.31 13.22
C PHE A 331 -19.45 7.40 14.26
N GLU A 332 -18.36 8.13 14.05
CA GLU A 332 -17.93 9.21 14.94
C GLU A 332 -18.70 10.53 14.72
N GLY A 333 -19.61 10.59 13.74
CA GLY A 333 -20.34 11.83 13.42
C GLY A 333 -19.46 12.96 12.87
N ARG A 334 -18.25 12.65 12.36
CA ARG A 334 -17.35 13.66 11.74
C ARG A 334 -17.91 14.22 10.42
N CYS A 335 -18.91 13.55 9.86
CA CYS A 335 -19.52 13.86 8.58
C CYS A 335 -21.01 14.15 8.75
N GLY A 336 -21.52 15.14 8.02
CA GLY A 336 -22.96 15.45 8.03
C GLY A 336 -23.81 14.28 7.50
N PRO A 337 -25.11 14.25 7.84
CA PRO A 337 -26.02 13.14 7.48
C PRO A 337 -26.12 12.92 5.96
N GLU A 338 -25.97 13.99 5.16
CA GLU A 338 -25.96 13.91 3.69
C GLU A 338 -24.85 13.00 3.15
N MET A 339 -23.71 12.91 3.86
CA MET A 339 -22.57 12.08 3.43
C MET A 339 -22.91 10.59 3.42
N HIS A 340 -23.87 10.14 4.23
CA HIS A 340 -24.36 8.76 4.15
C HIS A 340 -24.88 8.43 2.75
N ARG A 341 -25.64 9.35 2.12
CA ARG A 341 -26.21 9.14 0.79
C ARG A 341 -25.13 9.11 -0.28
N HIS A 342 -24.15 10.01 -0.18
CA HIS A 342 -23.05 10.09 -1.14
C HIS A 342 -22.05 8.95 -1.02
N TRP A 343 -21.77 8.46 0.19
CA TRP A 343 -20.83 7.37 0.44
C TRP A 343 -21.46 5.99 0.39
N SER A 344 -22.80 5.90 0.45
CA SER A 344 -23.54 4.64 0.34
C SER A 344 -23.00 3.70 -0.74
N PRO A 345 -22.68 4.14 -1.98
CA PRO A 345 -22.10 3.27 -3.00
C PRO A 345 -20.80 2.56 -2.65
N TYR A 346 -20.06 3.01 -1.63
CA TYR A 346 -18.72 2.53 -1.28
C TYR A 346 -18.69 1.70 0.02
N LEU A 347 -19.64 1.93 0.94
CA LEU A 347 -19.54 1.46 2.33
C LEU A 347 -19.59 -0.06 2.47
N THR A 348 -20.56 -0.74 1.88
CA THR A 348 -20.80 -2.18 2.11
C THR A 348 -20.72 -2.99 0.82
N SER A 349 -20.59 -4.31 0.92
CA SER A 349 -20.63 -5.19 -0.26
C SER A 349 -22.01 -5.14 -0.93
N THR A 350 -23.08 -5.07 -0.13
CA THR A 350 -24.48 -5.02 -0.57
C THR A 350 -24.79 -3.70 -1.29
N SER A 351 -24.42 -2.56 -0.69
CA SER A 351 -24.60 -1.24 -1.32
C SER A 351 -23.80 -1.11 -2.63
N ARG A 352 -22.55 -1.59 -2.67
CA ARG A 352 -21.77 -1.67 -3.92
C ARG A 352 -22.44 -2.51 -4.99
N TRP A 353 -23.06 -3.61 -4.61
CA TRP A 353 -23.81 -4.45 -5.56
C TRP A 353 -25.07 -3.75 -6.08
N LEU A 354 -25.85 -3.13 -5.20
CA LEU A 354 -27.03 -2.34 -5.57
C LEU A 354 -26.65 -1.18 -6.49
N HIS A 355 -25.58 -0.46 -6.16
CA HIS A 355 -25.07 0.63 -6.98
C HIS A 355 -24.72 0.16 -8.39
N ARG A 356 -23.98 -0.95 -8.54
CA ARG A 356 -23.69 -1.53 -9.86
C ARG A 356 -24.95 -1.94 -10.62
N LYS A 357 -25.93 -2.53 -9.95
CA LYS A 357 -27.20 -2.92 -10.58
C LYS A 357 -27.95 -1.67 -11.07
N ARG A 358 -27.97 -0.61 -10.26
CA ARG A 358 -28.56 0.69 -10.62
C ARG A 358 -27.85 1.31 -11.82
N LEU A 359 -26.52 1.36 -11.84
CA LEU A 359 -25.79 1.92 -12.97
C LEU A 359 -26.04 1.12 -14.27
N LYS A 360 -26.12 -0.21 -14.19
CA LYS A 360 -26.51 -1.07 -15.33
C LYS A 360 -27.91 -0.80 -15.83
N TYR A 361 -28.85 -0.57 -14.92
CA TYR A 361 -30.22 -0.20 -15.27
C TYR A 361 -30.27 1.17 -15.98
N LEU A 362 -29.60 2.18 -15.42
CA LEU A 362 -29.53 3.53 -16.02
C LEU A 362 -28.83 3.52 -17.39
N ASP A 363 -27.80 2.69 -17.55
CA ASP A 363 -27.19 2.47 -18.86
C ASP A 363 -28.20 1.83 -19.81
N ALA A 364 -28.86 0.74 -19.41
CA ALA A 364 -29.88 0.06 -20.22
C ALA A 364 -30.99 1.01 -20.69
N THR A 365 -31.49 1.89 -19.82
CA THR A 365 -32.52 2.90 -20.14
C THR A 365 -31.99 4.14 -20.87
N LYS A 366 -30.69 4.20 -21.21
CA LYS A 366 -30.02 5.35 -21.87
C LYS A 366 -30.08 6.65 -21.05
N GLN A 367 -30.33 6.56 -19.75
CA GLN A 367 -30.36 7.72 -18.84
C GLN A 367 -28.96 8.05 -18.29
N LEU A 368 -28.01 7.12 -18.39
CA LEU A 368 -26.65 7.31 -17.90
C LEU A 368 -25.75 8.00 -18.92
N ASP A 369 -25.35 9.23 -18.64
CA ASP A 369 -24.20 9.86 -19.31
C ASP A 369 -22.91 9.51 -18.56
N PHE A 370 -22.11 8.62 -19.15
CA PHE A 370 -20.88 8.13 -18.53
C PHE A 370 -19.84 9.24 -18.32
N TYR A 371 -19.68 10.15 -19.28
CA TYR A 371 -18.62 11.14 -19.21
C TYR A 371 -18.97 12.27 -18.25
N LYS A 372 -20.22 12.76 -18.27
CA LYS A 372 -20.66 13.76 -17.28
C LYS A 372 -20.48 13.24 -15.87
N LEU A 373 -20.92 12.01 -15.61
CA LEU A 373 -20.79 11.37 -14.31
C LEU A 373 -19.33 11.22 -13.85
N ARG A 374 -18.44 10.88 -14.78
CA ARG A 374 -17.00 10.79 -14.53
C ARG A 374 -16.42 12.17 -14.20
N ASP A 375 -16.70 13.16 -15.02
CA ASP A 375 -16.13 14.49 -14.89
C ASP A 375 -16.63 15.19 -13.61
N GLU A 376 -17.93 15.04 -13.28
CA GLU A 376 -18.50 15.45 -11.99
C GLU A 376 -17.82 14.78 -10.80
N TRP A 377 -17.59 13.46 -10.89
CA TRP A 377 -16.92 12.71 -9.83
C TRP A 377 -15.47 13.16 -9.65
N ILE A 378 -14.74 13.37 -10.75
CA ILE A 378 -13.37 13.86 -10.74
C ILE A 378 -13.30 15.27 -10.14
N ALA A 379 -14.19 16.17 -10.55
CA ALA A 379 -14.26 17.53 -10.02
C ALA A 379 -14.53 17.52 -8.51
N ARG A 380 -15.49 16.70 -8.04
CA ARG A 380 -15.74 16.53 -6.60
C ARG A 380 -14.54 15.97 -5.86
N TYR A 381 -13.85 15.00 -6.44
CA TYR A 381 -12.65 14.40 -5.83
C TYR A 381 -11.54 15.44 -5.67
N GLN A 382 -11.23 16.17 -6.75
CA GLN A 382 -10.20 17.21 -6.76
C GLN A 382 -10.55 18.35 -5.81
N GLY A 383 -11.81 18.82 -5.82
CA GLY A 383 -12.29 19.84 -4.89
C GLY A 383 -12.11 19.44 -3.43
N ASN A 384 -12.49 18.19 -3.08
CA ASN A 384 -12.29 17.66 -1.73
C ASN A 384 -10.80 17.51 -1.36
N TRP A 385 -9.96 17.09 -2.31
CA TRP A 385 -8.52 16.95 -2.08
C TRP A 385 -7.86 18.30 -1.84
N LEU A 386 -8.19 19.30 -2.66
CA LEU A 386 -7.70 20.68 -2.51
C LEU A 386 -8.17 21.27 -1.18
N ARG A 387 -9.46 21.09 -0.83
CA ARG A 387 -10.01 21.54 0.45
C ARG A 387 -9.23 20.96 1.63
N LYS A 388 -9.05 19.64 1.68
CA LYS A 388 -8.27 18.97 2.74
C LYS A 388 -6.82 19.45 2.79
N THR A 389 -6.22 19.67 1.63
CA THR A 389 -4.84 20.16 1.56
C THR A 389 -4.72 21.60 2.09
N ARG A 390 -5.73 22.44 1.84
CA ARG A 390 -5.83 23.81 2.34
C ARG A 390 -6.07 23.85 3.84
N GLU A 391 -7.04 23.07 4.33
CA GLU A 391 -7.34 22.87 5.76
C GLU A 391 -6.10 22.39 6.52
N ALA A 392 -5.41 21.36 6.01
CA ALA A 392 -4.21 20.81 6.63
C ALA A 392 -3.01 21.80 6.64
N ARG A 393 -2.94 22.71 5.66
CA ARG A 393 -1.92 23.79 5.65
C ARG A 393 -2.28 24.90 6.62
N SER A 394 -3.54 25.34 6.61
CA SER A 394 -4.06 26.35 7.53
C SER A 394 -3.88 25.93 8.99
N ALA A 395 -4.18 24.66 9.32
CA ALA A 395 -3.96 24.09 10.65
C ALA A 395 -2.48 24.08 11.08
N ARG A 396 -1.53 24.19 10.13
CA ARG A 396 -0.08 24.31 10.40
C ARG A 396 0.41 25.75 10.40
N GLY A 397 -0.47 26.74 10.23
CA GLY A 397 -0.10 28.15 10.06
C GLY A 397 0.64 28.44 8.76
N LEU A 398 0.56 27.57 7.75
CA LEU A 398 1.19 27.79 6.46
C LEU A 398 0.26 28.58 5.54
N SER A 399 0.85 29.48 4.73
CA SER A 399 0.09 30.26 3.74
C SER A 399 -0.63 29.37 2.74
N GLU A 400 -1.76 29.86 2.22
CA GLU A 400 -2.52 29.15 1.19
C GLU A 400 -1.69 28.93 -0.07
N ILE A 401 -1.91 27.80 -0.74
CA ILE A 401 -1.36 27.56 -2.07
C ILE A 401 -2.14 28.45 -3.04
N LYS A 402 -1.44 29.35 -3.74
CA LYS A 402 -1.96 29.95 -4.97
C LYS A 402 -1.89 28.84 -6.04
N ILE A 403 -3.06 28.33 -6.41
CA ILE A 403 -3.22 27.30 -7.46
C ILE A 403 -3.09 27.98 -8.82
#